data_AF-A0A5C4UUM3-F1
#
_entry.id   AF-A0A5C4UUM3-F1
#
_cell.length_a   1.000
_cell.length_b   1.000
_cell.length_c   1.000
_cell.angle_alpha   90.00
_cell.angle_beta   90.00
_cell.angle_gamma   90.00
#
_symmetry.space_group_name_H-M   'P 1'
#
loop_
_entity.id
_entity.type
_entity.pdbx_description
1 polymer ?
#
loop_
_entity_poly.entity_id
_entity_poly.type
_entity_poly.pdbx_seq_one_letter_code
_entity_poly.pdbx_strand_id
1 'polypeptide(L)'
;MPHTSGMAYVEIGVSDAARSLDFYRGQLGLRPAESTPEPPTPGVHWLDAGGALVKLVVGEGEGGDPLGGWIRDDLQRGMRHFGMKVGDVYRRAERLKAAGVPFTLEPLRAVGDVNIAFFTDPDGTLLEIIDGHLTYHEVTTPDLVERERRLAEARSPEAEPVFDHVALTSGDLEASLAYYRDRLGYPVIGRLVHEGDRRGFVIDYLQAGDAVLEVFTFTAETAPAPDPARDRLGLRAVGLAGDPGRDVDPDGVPLRNAVAG
;
A
#
# COMPACT_ATOMS: atom_id res chain seq x y z
N MET A 1 -19.37 -6.35 13.75
CA MET A 1 -19.91 -5.41 12.74
C MET A 1 -18.95 -5.45 11.57
N PRO A 2 -19.39 -5.62 10.31
CA PRO A 2 -18.49 -5.36 9.19
C PRO A 2 -18.02 -3.91 9.30
N HIS A 3 -16.73 -3.65 9.11
CA HIS A 3 -16.18 -2.31 9.16
C HIS A 3 -16.80 -1.50 8.02
N THR A 4 -17.65 -0.52 8.32
CA THR A 4 -18.28 0.39 7.35
C THR A 4 -17.33 1.50 6.88
N SER A 5 -16.04 1.39 7.21
CA SER A 5 -14.96 2.36 6.97
C SER A 5 -13.63 1.61 6.84
N GLY A 6 -12.79 1.99 5.88
CA GLY A 6 -11.49 1.37 5.65
C GLY A 6 -10.97 1.61 4.22
N MET A 7 -9.78 1.09 3.91
CA MET A 7 -9.31 1.10 2.52
C MET A 7 -10.05 0.03 1.73
N ALA A 8 -10.67 0.46 0.64
CA ALA A 8 -11.38 -0.40 -0.29
C ALA A 8 -10.50 -0.83 -1.48
N TYR A 9 -9.60 0.04 -1.92
CA TYR A 9 -8.66 -0.28 -3.00
C TYR A 9 -7.45 0.64 -3.08
N VAL A 10 -6.42 0.19 -3.80
CA VAL A 10 -5.33 1.02 -4.32
C VAL A 10 -5.50 1.22 -5.82
N GLU A 11 -5.31 2.44 -6.31
CA GLU A 11 -5.32 2.77 -7.74
C GLU A 11 -3.89 2.88 -8.28
N ILE A 12 -3.62 2.15 -9.36
CA ILE A 12 -2.32 2.04 -10.00
C ILE A 12 -2.45 2.36 -11.49
N GLY A 13 -1.65 3.29 -11.99
CA GLY A 13 -1.55 3.61 -13.41
C GLY A 13 -0.62 2.64 -14.12
N VAL A 14 -1.05 2.12 -15.26
CA VAL A 14 -0.28 1.16 -16.07
C VAL A 14 -0.27 1.56 -17.53
N SER A 15 0.82 1.26 -18.25
CA SER A 15 0.92 1.67 -19.67
C SER A 15 0.38 0.63 -20.64
N ASP A 16 0.35 -0.65 -20.23
CA ASP A 16 -0.15 -1.75 -21.03
C ASP A 16 -0.98 -2.71 -20.17
N ALA A 17 -2.25 -2.87 -20.55
CA ALA A 17 -3.19 -3.70 -19.79
C ALA A 17 -2.80 -5.18 -19.82
N ALA A 18 -2.35 -5.70 -20.96
CA ALA A 18 -2.04 -7.12 -21.10
C ALA A 18 -0.80 -7.48 -20.27
N ARG A 19 0.28 -6.69 -20.40
CA ARG A 19 1.51 -6.87 -19.62
C ARG A 19 1.24 -6.76 -18.11
N SER A 20 0.40 -5.81 -17.71
CA SER A 20 0.06 -5.60 -16.30
C SER A 20 -0.81 -6.72 -15.77
N LEU A 21 -1.82 -7.17 -16.52
CA LEU A 21 -2.66 -8.30 -16.11
C LEU A 21 -1.85 -9.60 -16.03
N ASP A 22 -0.91 -9.84 -16.93
CA ASP A 22 0.02 -10.98 -16.85
C ASP A 22 0.87 -10.93 -15.58
N PHE A 23 1.32 -9.74 -15.17
CA PHE A 23 2.05 -9.55 -13.93
C PHE A 23 1.17 -9.74 -12.69
N TYR A 24 0.11 -8.92 -12.53
CA TYR A 24 -0.71 -8.92 -11.32
C TYR A 24 -1.50 -10.22 -11.16
N ARG A 25 -2.00 -10.83 -12.25
CA ARG A 25 -2.73 -12.11 -12.16
C ARG A 25 -1.79 -13.31 -12.23
N GLY A 26 -0.81 -13.29 -13.13
CA GLY A 26 0.07 -14.42 -13.37
C GLY A 26 1.17 -14.58 -12.32
N GLN A 27 1.81 -13.49 -11.91
CA GLN A 27 2.94 -13.52 -10.96
C GLN A 27 2.49 -13.32 -9.52
N LEU A 28 1.55 -12.40 -9.31
CA LEU A 28 1.03 -12.07 -7.97
C LEU A 28 -0.27 -12.81 -7.62
N GLY A 29 -0.89 -13.52 -8.55
CA GLY A 29 -2.03 -14.39 -8.26
C GLY A 29 -3.36 -13.66 -7.99
N LEU A 30 -3.44 -12.36 -8.26
CA LEU A 30 -4.67 -11.58 -8.09
C LEU A 30 -5.73 -12.08 -9.07
N ARG A 31 -7.00 -11.97 -8.68
CA ARG A 31 -8.13 -12.48 -9.46
C ARG A 31 -8.95 -11.32 -10.02
N PRO A 32 -9.65 -11.46 -11.16
CA PRO A 32 -10.63 -10.45 -11.56
C PRO A 32 -11.67 -10.27 -10.45
N ALA A 33 -12.00 -9.01 -10.14
CA ALA A 33 -13.03 -8.72 -9.15
C ALA A 33 -14.42 -9.12 -9.66
N GLU A 34 -15.23 -9.75 -8.81
CA GLU A 34 -16.61 -10.13 -9.14
C GLU A 34 -17.59 -8.94 -9.00
N SER A 35 -17.25 -7.99 -8.13
CA SER A 35 -18.01 -6.77 -7.89
C SER A 35 -17.05 -5.57 -7.83
N THR A 36 -17.46 -4.44 -8.41
CA THR A 36 -16.64 -3.24 -8.53
C THR A 36 -17.37 -2.01 -7.98
N PRO A 37 -16.65 -1.04 -7.36
CA PRO A 37 -17.27 0.19 -6.84
C PRO A 37 -17.81 1.12 -7.92
N GLU A 38 -17.34 0.97 -9.16
CA GLU A 38 -17.76 1.81 -10.29
C GLU A 38 -18.15 0.93 -11.49
N PRO A 39 -18.99 1.44 -12.41
CA PRO A 39 -19.35 0.74 -13.63
C PRO A 39 -18.11 0.40 -14.49
N PRO A 40 -18.16 -0.69 -15.28
CA PRO A 40 -17.08 -1.03 -16.20
C PRO A 40 -16.75 0.14 -17.12
N THR A 41 -15.47 0.53 -17.12
CA THR A 41 -14.95 1.67 -17.87
C THR A 41 -13.79 1.20 -18.75
N PRO A 42 -13.73 1.57 -20.04
CA PRO A 42 -12.61 1.19 -20.91
C PRO A 42 -11.26 1.60 -20.31
N GLY A 43 -10.28 0.69 -20.32
CA GLY A 43 -8.96 0.93 -19.74
C GLY A 43 -8.89 0.81 -18.21
N VAL A 44 -9.99 0.45 -17.53
CA VAL A 44 -9.98 0.18 -16.09
C VAL A 44 -10.15 -1.32 -15.84
N HIS A 45 -9.26 -1.88 -15.01
CA HIS A 45 -9.29 -3.29 -14.63
C HIS A 45 -9.28 -3.43 -13.12
N TRP A 46 -10.28 -4.12 -12.58
CA TRP A 46 -10.43 -4.38 -11.15
C TRP A 46 -9.98 -5.79 -10.80
N LEU A 47 -9.11 -5.89 -9.80
CA LEU A 47 -8.59 -7.14 -9.28
C LEU A 47 -8.94 -7.29 -7.81
N ASP A 48 -9.42 -8.46 -7.42
CA ASP A 48 -9.55 -8.87 -6.03
C ASP A 48 -8.18 -9.33 -5.51
N ALA A 49 -7.76 -8.68 -4.42
CA ALA A 49 -6.53 -8.97 -3.70
C ALA A 49 -6.81 -9.50 -2.28
N GLY A 50 -8.02 -9.97 -1.96
CA GLY A 50 -8.34 -10.51 -0.64
C GLY A 50 -8.39 -9.42 0.44
N GLY A 51 -9.60 -8.99 0.79
CA GLY A 51 -9.86 -7.92 1.78
C GLY A 51 -10.07 -6.54 1.14
N ALA A 52 -9.34 -6.23 0.08
CA ALA A 52 -9.50 -5.02 -0.72
C ALA A 52 -9.16 -5.28 -2.21
N LEU A 53 -9.42 -4.29 -3.07
CA LEU A 53 -9.21 -4.39 -4.52
C LEU A 53 -7.93 -3.67 -4.96
N VAL A 54 -7.44 -4.04 -6.15
CA VAL A 54 -6.45 -3.27 -6.91
C VAL A 54 -7.13 -2.79 -8.19
N LYS A 55 -7.11 -1.47 -8.41
CA LYS A 55 -7.64 -0.82 -9.62
C LYS A 55 -6.48 -0.45 -10.54
N LEU A 56 -6.37 -1.11 -11.68
CA LEU A 56 -5.42 -0.74 -12.72
C LEU A 56 -6.10 0.23 -13.70
N VAL A 57 -5.46 1.37 -13.97
CA VAL A 57 -5.94 2.38 -14.91
C VAL A 57 -4.91 2.55 -16.03
N VAL A 58 -5.32 2.22 -17.26
CA VAL A 58 -4.45 2.28 -18.44
C VAL A 58 -4.30 3.73 -18.91
N GLY A 59 -3.06 4.18 -19.07
CA GLY A 59 -2.72 5.52 -19.54
C GLY A 59 -1.23 5.66 -19.86
N GLU A 60 -0.82 6.82 -20.38
CA GLU A 60 0.58 7.07 -20.78
C GLU A 60 1.37 7.86 -19.72
N GLY A 61 0.68 8.40 -18.70
CA GLY A 61 1.21 9.44 -17.82
C GLY A 61 1.37 10.78 -18.55
N GLU A 62 1.24 11.89 -17.82
CA GLU A 62 1.36 13.22 -18.43
C GLU A 62 2.81 13.71 -18.55
N GLY A 63 3.08 14.62 -19.49
CA GLY A 63 4.23 15.54 -19.40
C GLY A 63 5.64 14.94 -19.53
N GLY A 64 5.80 13.76 -20.14
CA GLY A 64 7.12 13.16 -20.43
C GLY A 64 7.84 12.54 -19.23
N ASP A 65 7.22 12.56 -18.05
CA ASP A 65 7.62 11.82 -16.86
C ASP A 65 6.47 10.86 -16.49
N PRO A 66 6.57 9.57 -16.84
CA PRO A 66 5.48 8.63 -16.66
C PRO A 66 5.04 8.48 -15.20
N LEU A 67 5.93 8.66 -14.23
CA LEU A 67 5.60 8.56 -12.79
C LEU A 67 5.14 9.89 -12.20
N GLY A 68 4.96 10.93 -13.02
CA GLY A 68 4.32 12.18 -12.62
C GLY A 68 5.02 12.92 -11.48
N GLY A 69 6.34 12.81 -11.38
CA GLY A 69 7.16 13.38 -10.31
C GLY A 69 7.36 12.47 -9.09
N TRP A 70 6.75 11.27 -9.07
CA TRP A 70 7.04 10.28 -8.04
C TRP A 70 8.45 9.73 -8.21
N ILE A 71 9.19 9.67 -7.11
CA ILE A 71 10.52 9.08 -7.02
C ILE A 71 10.57 8.11 -5.86
N ARG A 72 11.42 7.08 -5.98
CA ARG A 72 11.67 6.10 -4.94
C ARG A 72 12.61 6.65 -3.87
N ASP A 73 12.17 7.70 -3.18
CA ASP A 73 12.82 8.31 -2.03
C ASP A 73 11.84 8.30 -0.86
N ASP A 74 12.24 7.72 0.28
CA ASP A 74 11.39 7.69 1.46
C ASP A 74 11.05 9.10 1.97
N LEU A 75 11.87 10.11 1.65
CA LEU A 75 11.64 11.50 2.07
C LEU A 75 10.64 12.23 1.17
N GLN A 76 10.16 11.66 0.07
CA GLN A 76 9.09 12.26 -0.72
C GLN A 76 7.74 11.98 -0.07
N ARG A 77 6.99 13.05 0.26
CA ARG A 77 5.64 12.92 0.83
C ARG A 77 4.64 12.24 -0.11
N GLY A 78 3.53 11.77 0.44
CA GLY A 78 2.48 11.07 -0.30
C GLY A 78 2.75 9.57 -0.39
N MET A 79 2.14 8.90 -1.38
CA MET A 79 2.17 7.44 -1.49
C MET A 79 3.59 6.91 -1.73
N ARG A 80 4.02 5.91 -0.95
CA ARG A 80 5.36 5.32 -0.99
C ARG A 80 5.37 3.96 -1.69
N HIS A 81 4.51 3.04 -1.27
CA HIS A 81 4.41 1.70 -1.84
C HIS A 81 3.03 1.07 -1.54
N PHE A 82 2.74 -0.02 -2.23
CA PHE A 82 1.63 -0.92 -1.92
C PHE A 82 2.18 -2.28 -1.50
N GLY A 83 1.72 -2.80 -0.36
CA GLY A 83 2.20 -4.05 0.21
C GLY A 83 1.15 -5.15 0.24
N MET A 84 1.65 -6.37 0.06
CA MET A 84 0.85 -7.59 0.10
C MET A 84 1.40 -8.59 1.11
N LYS A 85 0.51 -9.16 1.91
CA LYS A 85 0.83 -10.24 2.84
C LYS A 85 0.99 -11.52 2.06
N VAL A 86 2.07 -12.25 2.28
CA VAL A 86 2.31 -13.57 1.68
C VAL A 86 2.50 -14.63 2.76
N GLY A 87 2.43 -15.90 2.39
CA GLY A 87 2.71 -16.99 3.32
C GLY A 87 4.21 -17.12 3.66
N ASP A 88 5.05 -16.85 2.67
CA ASP A 88 6.51 -16.94 2.76
C ASP A 88 7.15 -16.00 1.71
N VAL A 89 7.85 -14.97 2.17
CA VAL A 89 8.52 -13.95 1.37
C VAL A 89 9.66 -14.53 0.55
N TYR A 90 10.49 -15.40 1.13
CA TYR A 90 11.63 -15.99 0.44
C TYR A 90 11.16 -16.87 -0.71
N ARG A 91 10.17 -17.74 -0.46
CA ARG A 91 9.56 -18.59 -1.49
C ARG A 91 8.90 -17.78 -2.58
N ARG A 92 8.19 -16.70 -2.24
CA ARG A 92 7.54 -15.83 -3.22
C ARG A 92 8.58 -15.09 -4.06
N ALA A 93 9.64 -14.58 -3.43
CA ALA A 93 10.72 -13.89 -4.12
C ALA A 93 11.45 -14.79 -5.11
N GLU A 94 11.73 -16.05 -4.75
CA GLU A 94 12.29 -17.05 -5.69
C GLU A 94 11.42 -17.20 -6.95
N ARG A 95 10.09 -17.30 -6.81
CA ARG A 95 9.16 -17.39 -7.95
C ARG A 95 9.21 -16.12 -8.82
N LEU A 96 9.20 -14.95 -8.20
CA LEU A 96 9.24 -13.67 -8.92
C LEU A 96 10.57 -13.47 -9.66
N LYS A 97 11.69 -13.83 -9.03
CA LYS A 97 13.02 -13.79 -9.67
C LYS A 97 13.13 -14.76 -10.84
N ALA A 98 12.59 -15.97 -10.70
CA ALA A 98 12.53 -16.94 -11.80
C ALA A 98 11.71 -16.41 -13.00
N ALA A 99 10.74 -15.53 -12.76
CA ALA A 99 9.99 -14.82 -13.78
C ALA A 99 10.67 -13.53 -14.30
N GLY A 100 11.87 -13.20 -13.81
CA GLY A 100 12.65 -12.04 -14.25
C GLY A 100 12.23 -10.71 -13.61
N VAL A 101 11.47 -10.73 -12.52
CA VAL A 101 11.05 -9.51 -11.80
C VAL A 101 12.26 -8.86 -11.11
N PRO A 102 12.52 -7.55 -11.33
CA PRO A 102 13.63 -6.85 -10.69
C PRO A 102 13.32 -6.49 -9.23
N PHE A 103 14.21 -6.87 -8.32
CA PHE A 103 14.10 -6.52 -6.90
C PHE A 103 14.84 -5.22 -6.60
N THR A 104 14.19 -4.36 -5.83
CA THR A 104 14.76 -3.12 -5.28
C THR A 104 15.27 -3.31 -3.85
N LEU A 105 14.74 -4.30 -3.14
CA LEU A 105 15.27 -4.82 -1.88
C LEU A 105 15.14 -6.34 -1.87
N GLU A 106 16.27 -7.03 -1.75
CA GLU A 106 16.31 -8.49 -1.60
C GLU A 106 15.63 -8.95 -0.30
N PRO A 107 15.01 -10.15 -0.27
CA PRO A 107 14.38 -10.70 0.93
C PRO A 107 15.28 -10.64 2.15
N LEU A 108 14.79 -9.99 3.21
CA LEU A 108 15.50 -9.87 4.47
C LEU A 108 14.54 -9.84 5.66
N ARG A 109 15.11 -10.05 6.85
CA ARG A 109 14.44 -9.84 8.13
C ARG A 109 14.54 -8.37 8.51
N ALA A 110 13.43 -7.65 8.57
CA ALA A 110 13.38 -6.23 8.86
C ALA A 110 13.15 -5.93 10.34
N VAL A 111 13.31 -4.66 10.70
CA VAL A 111 12.87 -4.12 12.00
C VAL A 111 11.40 -4.44 12.19
N GLY A 112 11.01 -4.77 13.43
CA GLY A 112 9.65 -5.22 13.72
C GLY A 112 9.41 -6.71 13.45
N ASP A 113 10.47 -7.50 13.23
CA ASP A 113 10.38 -8.96 13.25
C ASP A 113 9.45 -9.54 12.18
N VAL A 114 9.56 -9.01 10.97
CA VAL A 114 8.90 -9.50 9.76
C VAL A 114 9.93 -9.74 8.65
N ASN A 115 9.62 -10.64 7.71
CA ASN A 115 10.41 -10.74 6.49
C ASN A 115 9.75 -9.86 5.43
N ILE A 116 10.56 -9.14 4.68
CA ILE A 116 10.09 -8.24 3.61
C ILE A 116 10.95 -8.36 2.36
N ALA A 117 10.38 -7.98 1.23
CA ALA A 117 11.13 -7.72 0.00
C ALA A 117 10.42 -6.65 -0.83
N PHE A 118 11.18 -5.82 -1.54
CA PHE A 118 10.66 -4.82 -2.46
C PHE A 118 11.06 -5.10 -3.91
N PHE A 119 10.15 -4.85 -4.82
CA PHE A 119 10.33 -4.96 -6.27
C PHE A 119 9.41 -3.98 -6.98
N THR A 120 9.54 -3.87 -8.30
CA THR A 120 8.63 -3.05 -9.11
C THR A 120 7.75 -3.89 -9.99
N ASP A 121 6.54 -3.40 -10.26
CA ASP A 121 5.75 -3.87 -11.37
C ASP A 121 6.37 -3.43 -12.73
N PRO A 122 5.78 -3.84 -13.87
CA PRO A 122 6.32 -3.49 -15.19
C PRO A 122 6.38 -1.99 -15.52
N ASP A 123 5.62 -1.16 -14.79
CA ASP A 123 5.51 0.28 -15.01
C ASP A 123 6.21 1.11 -13.92
N GLY A 124 6.88 0.45 -12.96
CA GLY A 124 7.70 1.09 -11.93
C GLY A 124 6.98 1.30 -10.59
N THR A 125 5.76 0.80 -10.41
CA THR A 125 5.07 0.84 -9.11
C THR A 125 5.89 0.08 -8.08
N LEU A 126 6.23 0.72 -6.97
CA LEU A 126 6.94 0.06 -5.87
C LEU A 126 5.99 -0.83 -5.08
N LEU A 127 6.31 -2.13 -5.04
CA LEU A 127 5.54 -3.15 -4.36
C LEU A 127 6.35 -3.80 -3.25
N GLU A 128 5.67 -4.13 -2.16
CA GLU A 128 6.22 -4.90 -1.05
C GLU A 128 5.51 -6.25 -0.91
N ILE A 129 6.28 -7.29 -0.57
CA ILE A 129 5.72 -8.50 0.03
C ILE A 129 6.23 -8.65 1.45
N ILE A 130 5.34 -9.05 2.35
CA ILE A 130 5.62 -9.19 3.78
C ILE A 130 5.04 -10.50 4.32
N ASP A 131 5.74 -11.16 5.24
CA ASP A 131 5.22 -12.26 6.05
C ASP A 131 5.52 -12.06 7.55
N GLY A 132 4.86 -12.85 8.40
CA GLY A 132 4.95 -12.72 9.85
C GLY A 132 4.03 -11.63 10.42
N HIS A 133 4.24 -11.24 11.67
CA HIS A 133 3.50 -10.18 12.34
C HIS A 133 4.49 -9.20 12.98
N LEU A 134 4.11 -7.93 13.02
CA LEU A 134 4.97 -6.89 13.56
C LEU A 134 5.10 -6.97 15.07
N THR A 135 6.34 -6.86 15.55
CA THR A 135 6.67 -6.57 16.95
C THR A 135 6.95 -5.08 17.08
N TYR A 136 5.99 -4.34 17.64
CA TYR A 136 6.07 -2.89 17.77
C TYR A 136 7.00 -2.44 18.90
N HIS A 137 7.64 -1.28 18.74
CA HIS A 137 8.39 -0.62 19.82
C HIS A 137 7.42 0.03 20.83
N GLU A 138 6.33 0.58 20.32
CA GLU A 138 5.23 1.12 21.13
C GLU A 138 3.92 0.50 20.65
N VAL A 139 3.13 -0.06 21.57
CA VAL A 139 1.81 -0.64 21.26
C VAL A 139 0.74 0.32 21.74
N THR A 140 -0.17 0.70 20.83
CA THR A 140 -1.31 1.58 21.14
C THR A 140 -2.58 0.78 21.35
N THR A 141 -2.85 -0.21 20.49
CA THR A 141 -4.07 -1.04 20.55
C THR A 141 -3.71 -2.54 20.63
N PRO A 142 -3.51 -3.10 21.84
CA PRO A 142 -3.07 -4.49 22.03
C PRO A 142 -3.97 -5.53 21.35
N ASP A 143 -5.28 -5.33 21.33
CA ASP A 143 -6.22 -6.27 20.71
C ASP A 143 -6.03 -6.37 19.18
N LEU A 144 -5.63 -5.27 18.52
CA LEU A 144 -5.33 -5.26 17.09
C LEU A 144 -4.00 -5.95 16.80
N VAL A 145 -2.98 -5.74 17.64
CA VAL A 145 -1.70 -6.46 17.55
C VAL A 145 -1.93 -7.97 17.67
N GLU A 146 -2.72 -8.39 18.65
CA GLU A 146 -3.02 -9.79 18.88
C GLU A 146 -3.92 -10.39 17.79
N ARG A 147 -4.84 -9.60 17.20
CA ARG A 147 -5.58 -10.01 16.00
C ARG A 147 -4.64 -10.29 14.83
N GLU A 148 -3.74 -9.36 14.53
CA GLU A 148 -2.79 -9.49 13.42
C GLU A 148 -1.84 -10.67 13.62
N ARG A 149 -1.33 -10.87 14.84
CA ARG A 149 -0.52 -12.03 15.19
C ARG A 149 -1.23 -13.35 14.86
N ARG A 150 -2.49 -13.49 15.29
CA ARG A 150 -3.28 -14.71 15.01
C ARG A 150 -3.54 -14.92 13.53
N LEU A 151 -3.82 -13.86 12.77
CA LEU A 151 -4.05 -13.95 11.33
C LEU A 151 -2.77 -14.36 10.60
N ALA A 152 -1.64 -13.78 10.95
CA ALA A 152 -0.34 -14.13 10.40
C ALA A 152 0.07 -15.58 10.72
N GLU A 153 -0.10 -16.03 11.97
CA GLU A 153 0.24 -17.40 12.38
C GLU A 153 -0.67 -18.47 11.75
N ALA A 154 -1.92 -18.13 11.46
CA ALA A 154 -2.85 -19.02 10.78
C ALA A 154 -2.60 -19.11 9.25
N ARG A 155 -1.76 -18.23 8.70
CA ARG A 155 -1.52 -18.15 7.26
C ARG A 155 -0.59 -19.28 6.81
N SER A 156 -1.06 -20.06 5.83
CA SER A 156 -0.23 -21.12 5.23
C SER A 156 0.97 -20.51 4.48
N PRO A 157 2.16 -21.12 4.52
CA PRO A 157 3.31 -20.71 3.71
C PRO A 157 3.04 -20.70 2.19
N GLU A 158 2.03 -21.45 1.75
CA GLU A 158 1.57 -21.49 0.37
C GLU A 158 0.52 -20.46 0.00
N ALA A 159 0.04 -19.66 0.95
CA ALA A 159 -0.99 -18.66 0.70
C ALA A 159 -0.57 -17.69 -0.42
N GLU A 160 -1.50 -17.43 -1.33
CA GLU A 160 -1.35 -16.41 -2.36
C GLU A 160 -1.38 -15.01 -1.76
N PRO A 161 -0.68 -14.03 -2.35
CA PRO A 161 -0.62 -12.65 -1.85
C PRO A 161 -2.02 -12.08 -1.61
N VAL A 162 -2.17 -11.35 -0.52
CA VAL A 162 -3.38 -10.57 -0.24
C VAL A 162 -3.03 -9.12 0.08
N PHE A 163 -3.96 -8.19 -0.12
CA PHE A 163 -3.83 -6.79 0.20
C PHE A 163 -3.50 -6.64 1.69
N ASP A 164 -2.41 -5.96 2.01
CA ASP A 164 -1.96 -5.77 3.39
C ASP A 164 -1.98 -4.30 3.76
N HIS A 165 -1.24 -3.48 3.02
CA HIS A 165 -1.10 -2.08 3.39
C HIS A 165 -0.86 -1.16 2.21
N VAL A 166 -1.13 0.12 2.44
CA VAL A 166 -0.60 1.23 1.65
C VAL A 166 0.23 2.09 2.58
N ALA A 167 1.41 2.47 2.12
CA ALA A 167 2.30 3.36 2.85
C ALA A 167 2.31 4.76 2.27
N LEU A 168 2.44 5.75 3.15
CA LEU A 168 2.71 7.13 2.78
C LEU A 168 3.80 7.74 3.66
N THR A 169 4.53 8.71 3.11
CA THR A 169 5.40 9.58 3.90
C THR A 169 4.65 10.85 4.26
N SER A 170 4.66 11.17 5.55
CA SER A 170 4.04 12.37 6.11
C SER A 170 5.07 13.45 6.43
N GLY A 171 4.68 14.70 6.15
CA GLY A 171 5.45 15.87 6.60
C GLY A 171 5.00 16.41 7.96
N ASP A 172 3.86 15.96 8.47
CA ASP A 172 3.26 16.40 9.72
C ASP A 172 2.39 15.26 10.29
N LEU A 173 2.97 14.48 11.20
CA LEU A 173 2.31 13.32 11.79
C LEU A 173 0.98 13.68 12.47
N GLU A 174 0.94 14.81 13.17
CA GLU A 174 -0.25 15.22 13.92
C GLU A 174 -1.39 15.56 12.96
N ALA A 175 -1.09 16.20 11.83
CA ALA A 175 -2.09 16.43 10.78
C ALA A 175 -2.59 15.11 10.16
N SER A 176 -1.70 14.15 9.90
CA SER A 176 -2.07 12.84 9.36
C SER A 176 -2.93 12.05 10.36
N LEU A 177 -2.56 12.03 11.65
CA LEU A 177 -3.34 11.37 12.70
C LEU A 177 -4.69 12.07 12.93
N ALA A 178 -4.73 13.40 12.95
CA ALA A 178 -5.99 14.14 13.05
C ALA A 178 -6.96 13.78 11.90
N TYR A 179 -6.43 13.50 10.71
CA TYR A 179 -7.25 13.05 9.60
C TYR A 179 -7.61 11.56 9.68
N TYR A 180 -6.63 10.66 9.67
CA TYR A 180 -6.91 9.23 9.57
C TYR A 180 -7.50 8.64 10.86
N ARG A 181 -6.94 9.00 12.03
CA ARG A 181 -7.42 8.50 13.33
C ARG A 181 -8.70 9.21 13.76
N ASP A 182 -8.68 10.54 13.83
CA ASP A 182 -9.78 11.28 14.48
C ASP A 182 -10.96 11.51 13.52
N ARG A 183 -10.70 11.77 12.24
CA ARG A 183 -11.77 12.03 11.25
C ARG A 183 -12.30 10.75 10.60
N LEU A 184 -11.44 9.85 10.15
CA LEU A 184 -11.83 8.60 9.47
C LEU A 184 -12.01 7.40 10.42
N GLY A 185 -11.50 7.51 11.64
CA GLY A 185 -11.68 6.49 12.69
C GLY A 185 -10.72 5.31 12.58
N TYR A 186 -9.55 5.46 11.95
CA TYR A 186 -8.54 4.40 11.83
C TYR A 186 -7.69 4.34 13.11
N PRO A 187 -7.90 3.36 14.00
CA PRO A 187 -7.16 3.31 15.25
C PRO A 187 -5.69 3.01 14.99
N VAL A 188 -4.80 3.68 15.74
CA VAL A 188 -3.37 3.38 15.74
C VAL A 188 -3.15 2.02 16.41
N ILE A 189 -2.49 1.11 15.71
CA ILE A 189 -2.11 -0.23 16.18
C ILE A 189 -0.88 -0.11 17.08
N GLY A 190 0.18 0.50 16.55
CA GLY A 190 1.46 0.66 17.21
C GLY A 190 2.46 1.39 16.32
N ARG A 191 3.70 1.48 16.79
CA ARG A 191 4.79 2.23 16.16
C ARG A 191 6.07 1.42 16.09
N LEU A 192 6.81 1.60 14.99
CA LEU A 192 8.19 1.19 14.86
C LEU A 192 9.12 2.40 14.81
N VAL A 193 10.26 2.28 15.48
CA VAL A 193 11.32 3.29 15.48
C VAL A 193 12.57 2.67 14.91
N HIS A 194 13.18 3.31 13.92
CA HIS A 194 14.47 2.89 13.38
C HIS A 194 15.57 3.73 14.04
N GLU A 195 15.94 3.38 15.28
CA GLU A 195 16.85 4.17 16.13
C GLU A 195 18.22 4.49 15.48
N GLY A 196 18.65 3.71 14.49
CA GLY A 196 19.90 3.91 13.74
C GLY A 196 19.78 4.73 12.45
N ASP A 197 18.57 5.08 11.99
CA ASP A 197 18.40 5.86 10.76
C ASP A 197 18.63 7.34 11.03
N ARG A 198 19.65 7.91 10.40
CA ARG A 198 20.06 9.32 10.58
C ARG A 198 19.00 10.33 10.14
N ARG A 199 18.00 9.89 9.36
CA ARG A 199 16.87 10.72 8.93
C ARG A 199 15.77 10.80 9.99
N GLY A 200 15.86 10.02 11.07
CA GLY A 200 14.87 9.95 12.14
C GLY A 200 13.61 9.21 11.72
N PHE A 201 13.78 8.06 11.06
CA PHE A 201 12.72 7.24 10.48
C PHE A 201 11.85 6.59 11.56
N VAL A 202 10.55 6.85 11.50
CA VAL A 202 9.50 6.28 12.36
C VAL A 202 8.30 5.86 11.50
N ILE A 203 7.63 4.78 11.87
CA ILE A 203 6.40 4.33 11.22
C ILE A 203 5.29 4.19 12.25
N ASP A 204 4.16 4.85 12.01
CA ASP A 204 2.91 4.65 12.74
C ASP A 204 1.95 3.81 11.89
N TYR A 205 1.36 2.77 12.50
CA TYR A 205 0.49 1.81 11.82
C TYR A 205 -0.96 2.03 12.23
N LEU A 206 -1.85 2.25 11.27
CA LEU A 206 -3.28 2.49 11.52
C LEU A 206 -4.13 1.40 10.86
N GLN A 207 -5.11 0.86 11.58
CA GLN A 207 -6.04 -0.13 11.01
C GLN A 207 -7.08 0.57 10.13
N ALA A 208 -7.13 0.22 8.84
CA ALA A 208 -8.02 0.80 7.85
C ALA A 208 -8.89 -0.29 7.18
N GLY A 209 -9.90 -0.77 7.89
CA GLY A 209 -10.70 -1.93 7.45
C GLY A 209 -9.91 -3.22 7.66
N ASP A 210 -9.81 -4.07 6.63
CA ASP A 210 -8.94 -5.26 6.67
C ASP A 210 -7.48 -4.96 6.31
N ALA A 211 -7.19 -3.77 5.80
CA ALA A 211 -5.85 -3.32 5.46
C ALA A 211 -5.25 -2.40 6.55
N VAL A 212 -3.96 -2.09 6.41
CA VAL A 212 -3.20 -1.19 7.28
C VAL A 212 -2.73 0.03 6.50
N LEU A 213 -2.85 1.22 7.08
CA LEU A 213 -2.18 2.42 6.61
C LEU A 213 -0.88 2.59 7.38
N GLU A 214 0.25 2.64 6.67
CA GLU A 214 1.55 2.96 7.26
C GLU A 214 1.89 4.43 7.02
N VAL A 215 2.12 5.17 8.11
CA VAL A 215 2.50 6.58 8.07
C VAL A 215 3.97 6.71 8.47
N PHE A 216 4.82 6.93 7.48
CA PHE A 216 6.26 7.12 7.65
C PHE A 216 6.54 8.59 7.98
N THR A 217 7.37 8.83 8.98
CA THR A 217 7.80 10.18 9.35
C THR A 217 9.30 10.22 9.60
N PHE A 218 9.83 11.43 9.46
CA PHE A 218 11.26 11.71 9.51
C PHE A 218 11.51 12.98 10.31
N THR A 219 12.63 13.02 11.03
CA THR A 219 13.14 14.29 11.56
C THR A 219 13.85 15.10 10.49
N ALA A 220 14.33 14.44 9.43
CA ALA A 220 14.85 15.09 8.23
C ALA A 220 13.73 15.77 7.43
N GLU A 221 14.09 16.83 6.70
CA GLU A 221 13.15 17.54 5.83
C GLU A 221 12.64 16.61 4.71
N THR A 222 11.33 16.60 4.52
CA THR A 222 10.65 15.83 3.47
C THR A 222 10.41 16.70 2.23
N ALA A 223 10.54 16.11 1.05
CA ALA A 223 10.18 16.75 -0.21
C ALA A 223 8.65 16.76 -0.43
N PRO A 224 8.11 17.69 -1.23
CA PRO A 224 6.69 17.70 -1.61
C PRO A 224 6.27 16.41 -2.32
N ALA A 225 5.01 16.02 -2.09
CA ALA A 225 4.37 14.97 -2.87
C ALA A 225 4.25 15.38 -4.35
N PRO A 226 4.17 14.41 -5.27
CA PRO A 226 3.90 14.75 -6.66
C PRO A 226 2.48 15.31 -6.82
N ASP A 227 2.25 16.08 -7.88
CA ASP A 227 0.97 16.76 -8.11
C ASP A 227 -0.21 15.77 -8.10
N PRO A 228 -1.16 15.89 -7.15
CA PRO A 228 -2.26 14.94 -7.01
C PRO A 228 -3.27 14.99 -8.17
N ALA A 229 -3.25 16.05 -8.99
CA ALA A 229 -4.13 16.19 -10.14
C ALA A 229 -3.56 15.53 -11.41
N ARG A 230 -2.26 15.23 -11.44
CA ARG A 230 -1.57 14.74 -12.64
C ARG A 230 -1.84 13.26 -12.86
N ASP A 231 -2.22 12.91 -14.09
CA ASP A 231 -2.27 11.52 -14.50
C ASP A 231 -0.86 10.92 -14.59
N ARG A 232 -0.68 9.72 -14.03
CA ARG A 232 0.62 9.05 -13.94
C ARG A 232 0.49 7.53 -13.90
N LEU A 233 1.54 6.86 -14.36
CA LEU A 233 1.83 5.47 -14.04
C LEU A 233 2.22 5.36 -12.56
N GLY A 234 2.18 4.16 -12.00
CA GLY A 234 2.50 3.95 -10.60
C GLY A 234 1.32 4.22 -9.66
N LEU A 235 1.58 4.44 -8.38
CA LEU A 235 0.55 4.69 -7.37
C LEU A 235 -0.16 6.02 -7.63
N ARG A 236 -1.49 6.01 -7.74
CA ARG A 236 -2.30 7.18 -8.09
C ARG A 236 -3.20 7.66 -6.96
N ALA A 237 -3.87 6.74 -6.28
CA ALA A 237 -4.85 7.09 -5.26
C ALA A 237 -5.15 5.93 -4.31
N VAL A 238 -5.80 6.26 -3.19
CA VAL A 238 -6.42 5.29 -2.28
C VAL A 238 -7.93 5.45 -2.34
N GLY A 239 -8.62 4.34 -2.60
CA GLY A 239 -10.07 4.25 -2.49
C GLY A 239 -10.49 3.89 -1.08
N LEU A 240 -11.38 4.69 -0.49
CA LEU A 240 -11.88 4.50 0.86
C LEU A 240 -13.35 4.05 0.85
N ALA A 241 -13.69 3.08 1.69
CA ALA A 241 -15.06 2.69 1.94
C ALA A 241 -15.74 3.79 2.77
N GLY A 242 -16.38 4.75 2.10
CA GLY A 242 -17.02 5.92 2.71
C GLY A 242 -16.49 7.25 2.18
N ASP A 243 -17.20 8.33 2.52
CA ASP A 243 -16.83 9.68 2.09
C ASP A 243 -15.57 10.17 2.81
N PRO A 244 -14.45 10.42 2.09
CA PRO A 244 -13.23 10.94 2.69
C PRO A 244 -13.37 12.39 3.21
N GLY A 245 -14.42 13.11 2.78
CA GLY A 245 -14.65 14.52 3.08
C GLY A 245 -13.66 15.48 2.41
N ARG A 246 -12.76 14.96 1.57
CA ARG A 246 -11.76 15.68 0.78
C ARG A 246 -11.16 14.79 -0.30
N ASP A 247 -10.65 15.39 -1.38
CA ASP A 247 -10.07 14.68 -2.52
C ASP A 247 -8.58 14.35 -2.35
N VAL A 248 -7.90 15.00 -1.40
CA VAL A 248 -6.48 14.82 -1.10
C VAL A 248 -6.28 14.85 0.41
N ASP A 249 -5.49 13.93 0.93
CA ASP A 249 -5.13 13.89 2.36
C ASP A 249 -4.15 15.03 2.75
N PRO A 250 -3.74 15.15 4.03
CA PRO A 250 -2.76 16.15 4.45
C PRO A 250 -1.38 16.06 3.78
N ASP A 251 -1.00 14.89 3.27
CA ASP A 251 0.33 14.57 2.76
C ASP A 251 0.40 14.53 1.23
N GLY A 252 -0.71 14.83 0.53
CA GLY A 252 -0.77 14.88 -0.92
C GLY A 252 -1.21 13.58 -1.59
N VAL A 253 -1.72 12.61 -0.83
CA VAL A 253 -2.31 11.36 -1.34
C VAL A 253 -3.71 11.63 -1.90
N PRO A 254 -3.95 11.38 -3.21
CA PRO A 254 -5.30 11.47 -3.76
C PRO A 254 -6.21 10.41 -3.15
N LEU A 255 -7.42 10.82 -2.78
CA LEU A 255 -8.44 9.97 -2.19
C LEU A 255 -9.62 9.81 -3.14
N ARG A 256 -10.24 8.63 -3.11
CA ARG A 256 -11.45 8.31 -3.89
C ARG A 256 -12.49 7.72 -2.96
N ASN A 257 -13.75 8.07 -3.18
CA ASN A 257 -14.87 7.45 -2.48
C ASN A 257 -15.28 6.17 -3.21
N ALA A 258 -15.12 5.02 -2.55
CA ALA A 258 -15.63 3.75 -3.03
C ALA A 258 -17.11 3.64 -2.64
N VAL A 259 -18.01 4.21 -3.44
CA VAL A 259 -19.45 4.01 -3.25
C VAL A 259 -19.80 2.65 -3.81
N ALA A 260 -20.24 1.71 -2.96
CA ALA A 260 -20.86 0.49 -3.44
C ALA A 260 -22.17 0.87 -4.16
N GLY A 261 -22.27 0.52 -5.45
CA GLY A 261 -23.52 0.58 -6.20
C GLY A 261 -24.56 -0.42 -5.71
#